data_AF-A0A383CDL4-F1
#
_entry.id   AF-A0A383CDL4-F1
#
_cell.length_a   1.000
_cell.length_b   1.000
_cell.length_c   1.000
_cell.angle_alpha   90.00
_cell.angle_beta   90.00
_cell.angle_gamma   90.00
#
_symmetry.space_group_name_H-M   'P 1'
#
loop_
_entity.id
_entity.type
_entity.pdbx_description
1 polymer ?
#
loop_
_entity_poly.entity_id
_entity_poly.type
_entity_poly.pdbx_seq_one_letter_code
_entity_poly.pdbx_strand_id
1 'polypeptide(L)'
;MTESTWAQQRELFDDMITLYGRKTSLEILKNTNLKVFRLHLATSNKPAPIISEMKQLATSRNIEIRIHNKKNLSHISRNARQDQGVAIDLIAPQYRKLEHLIRADLKPGTEF
;
A
#
# COMPACT_ATOMS: atom_id res chain seq x y z
N MET A 1 -26.00 3.13 -12.41
CA MET A 1 -24.60 3.36 -11.97
C MET A 1 -23.84 2.09 -12.29
N THR A 2 -22.97 2.16 -13.30
CA THR A 2 -22.66 1.06 -14.22
C THR A 2 -21.43 0.26 -13.79
N GLU A 3 -21.44 -1.06 -14.04
CA GLU A 3 -20.36 -2.02 -13.73
C GLU A 3 -18.98 -1.62 -14.26
N SER A 4 -18.92 -0.74 -15.27
CA SER A 4 -17.69 -0.22 -15.89
C SER A 4 -16.74 0.46 -14.90
N THR A 5 -17.25 1.14 -13.88
CA THR A 5 -16.41 1.84 -12.90
C THR A 5 -15.70 0.88 -11.93
N TRP A 6 -16.36 -0.21 -11.56
CA TRP A 6 -15.85 -1.18 -10.58
C TRP A 6 -14.75 -2.08 -11.15
N ALA A 7 -14.88 -2.47 -12.42
CA ALA A 7 -13.86 -3.25 -13.12
C ALA A 7 -12.55 -2.46 -13.26
N GLN A 8 -12.64 -1.20 -13.67
CA GLN A 8 -11.48 -0.30 -13.81
C GLN A 8 -10.82 0.01 -12.46
N GLN A 9 -11.61 0.22 -11.40
CA GLN A 9 -11.08 0.38 -10.05
C GLN A 9 -10.37 -0.88 -9.55
N ARG A 10 -10.91 -2.08 -9.83
CA ARG A 10 -10.24 -3.34 -9.48
C ARG A 10 -8.88 -3.50 -10.14
N GLU A 11 -8.77 -3.12 -11.40
CA GLU A 11 -7.52 -3.26 -12.16
C GLU A 11 -6.41 -2.37 -11.58
N LEU A 12 -6.75 -1.16 -11.12
CA LEU A 12 -5.84 -0.26 -10.39
C LEU A 12 -5.35 -0.81 -9.03
N PHE A 13 -6.04 -1.80 -8.46
CA PHE A 13 -5.67 -2.41 -7.19
C PHE A 13 -5.02 -3.78 -7.34
N ASP A 14 -5.00 -4.36 -8.54
CA ASP A 14 -4.49 -5.71 -8.77
C ASP A 14 -2.96 -5.79 -8.59
N ASP A 15 -2.26 -4.65 -8.70
CA ASP A 15 -0.82 -4.50 -8.46
C ASP A 15 -0.50 -3.75 -7.15
N MET A 16 -1.50 -3.53 -6.28
CA MET A 16 -1.32 -2.76 -5.04
C MET A 16 -1.09 -3.68 -3.83
N ILE A 17 -0.13 -3.32 -2.98
CA ILE A 17 0.13 -3.99 -1.71
C ILE A 17 -0.03 -2.98 -0.57
N THR A 18 -0.85 -3.33 0.42
CA THR A 18 -0.94 -2.59 1.68
C THR A 18 -0.02 -3.20 2.73
N LEU A 19 0.87 -2.38 3.30
CA LEU A 19 1.70 -2.71 4.46
C LEU A 19 1.28 -1.86 5.66
N TYR A 20 1.67 -2.25 6.87
CA TYR A 20 1.26 -1.57 8.10
C TYR A 20 2.36 -1.50 9.16
N GLY A 21 2.13 -0.68 10.17
CA GLY A 21 3.07 -0.43 11.26
C GLY A 21 3.96 0.78 10.99
N ARG A 22 4.35 1.47 12.06
CA ARG A 22 5.04 2.77 11.97
C ARG A 22 6.42 2.67 11.33
N LYS A 23 7.22 1.68 11.74
CA LYS A 23 8.58 1.52 11.23
C LYS A 23 8.58 1.09 9.76
N THR A 24 7.81 0.07 9.41
CA THR A 24 7.64 -0.38 8.02
C THR A 24 7.22 0.78 7.11
N SER A 25 6.21 1.55 7.52
CA SER A 25 5.72 2.68 6.73
C SER A 25 6.75 3.81 6.61
N LEU A 26 7.53 4.08 7.66
CA LEU A 26 8.60 5.07 7.62
C LEU A 26 9.72 4.65 6.65
N GLU A 27 10.18 3.40 6.72
CA GLU A 27 11.23 2.88 5.81
C GLU A 27 10.79 2.96 4.34
N ILE A 28 9.52 2.63 4.07
CA ILE A 28 8.92 2.77 2.74
C ILE A 28 8.93 4.23 2.29
N LEU A 29 8.54 5.17 3.16
CA LEU A 29 8.53 6.59 2.83
C LEU A 29 9.94 7.17 2.62
N LYS A 30 10.96 6.62 3.27
CA LYS A 30 12.37 6.98 3.07
C LYS A 30 12.92 6.46 1.75
N ASN A 31 12.45 5.31 1.27
CA ASN A 31 12.87 4.76 0.00
C ASN A 31 12.15 5.45 -1.18
N THR A 32 12.87 6.32 -1.89
CA THR A 32 12.34 7.08 -3.03
C THR A 32 12.15 6.24 -4.30
N ASN A 33 12.77 5.05 -4.37
CA ASN A 33 12.60 4.12 -5.49
C ASN A 33 11.26 3.38 -5.43
N LEU A 34 10.58 3.36 -4.28
CA LEU A 34 9.26 2.76 -4.12
C LEU A 34 8.17 3.74 -4.51
N LYS A 35 7.22 3.27 -5.32
CA LYS A 35 6.04 4.05 -5.70
C LYS A 35 4.94 3.87 -4.66
N VAL A 36 4.75 4.89 -3.83
CA VAL A 36 3.71 4.91 -2.79
C VAL A 36 2.44 5.53 -3.37
N PHE A 37 1.31 4.83 -3.22
CA PHE A 37 0.00 5.36 -3.61
C PHE A 37 -0.54 6.31 -2.53
N ARG A 38 -0.51 5.88 -1.27
CA ARG A 38 -1.13 6.62 -0.17
C ARG A 38 -0.60 6.21 1.21
N LEU A 39 -0.53 7.17 2.12
CA LEU A 39 -0.32 6.95 3.55
C LEU A 39 -1.66 7.02 4.31
N HIS A 40 -1.93 6.05 5.18
CA HIS A 40 -3.12 5.98 6.02
C HIS A 40 -2.73 6.16 7.49
N LEU A 41 -3.36 7.12 8.17
CA LEU A 41 -3.13 7.39 9.59
C LEU A 41 -4.43 7.28 10.38
N ALA A 42 -4.38 6.68 11.56
CA ALA A 42 -5.49 6.69 12.50
C ALA A 42 -5.68 8.09 13.13
N THR A 43 -6.93 8.50 13.33
CA THR A 43 -7.30 9.68 14.14
C THR A 43 -6.81 9.58 15.58
N SER A 44 -6.65 8.35 16.10
CA SER A 44 -6.17 8.08 17.46
C SER A 44 -4.66 8.20 17.62
N ASN A 45 -3.89 8.49 16.56
CA ASN A 45 -2.45 8.71 16.68
C ASN A 45 -2.18 9.96 17.51
N LYS A 46 -1.55 9.77 18.67
CA LYS A 46 -0.98 10.87 19.44
C LYS A 46 0.16 11.52 18.65
N PRO A 47 0.41 12.84 18.82
CA PRO A 47 1.60 13.48 18.30
C PRO A 47 2.86 12.71 18.72
N ALA A 48 3.70 12.35 17.75
CA ALA A 48 4.94 11.63 17.98
C ALA A 48 5.91 11.95 16.84
N PRO A 49 7.24 12.01 17.09
CA PRO A 49 8.23 12.36 16.07
C PRO A 49 8.11 11.54 14.78
N ILE A 50 7.93 10.22 14.90
CA ILE A 50 7.75 9.32 13.75
C ILE A 50 6.51 9.65 12.90
N ILE A 51 5.40 10.06 13.53
CA ILE A 51 4.18 10.44 12.81
C ILE A 51 4.41 11.76 12.05
N SER A 52 5.09 12.72 12.70
CA SER A 52 5.45 14.00 12.07
C SER A 52 6.40 13.79 10.89
N GLU A 53 7.42 12.95 11.05
CA GLU A 53 8.37 12.59 9.99
C GLU A 53 7.66 11.92 8.81
N MET A 54 6.75 10.97 9.05
CA MET A 54 5.97 10.35 7.98
C MET A 54 5.10 11.36 7.23
N LYS A 55 4.47 12.32 7.93
CA LYS A 55 3.70 13.39 7.29
C LYS A 55 4.58 14.30 6.43
N GLN A 56 5.77 14.65 6.93
CA GLN A 56 6.74 15.47 6.18
C GLN A 56 7.21 14.76 4.91
N LEU A 57 7.62 13.49 5.01
CA LEU A 57 8.05 12.68 3.87
C LEU A 57 6.93 12.46 2.85
N ALA A 58 5.71 12.20 3.30
CA ALA A 58 4.57 12.06 2.40
C ALA A 58 4.27 13.38 1.68
N THR A 59 4.27 14.51 2.41
CA THR A 59 4.01 15.83 1.82
C THR A 59 5.10 16.23 0.82
N SER A 60 6.38 16.03 1.14
CA SER A 60 7.49 16.39 0.24
C SER A 60 7.51 15.57 -1.05
N ARG A 61 6.96 14.35 -1.01
CA ARG A 61 6.82 13.44 -2.16
C ARG A 61 5.45 13.56 -2.85
N ASN A 62 4.60 14.50 -2.44
CA ASN A 62 3.22 14.64 -2.92
C ASN A 62 2.39 13.34 -2.83
N ILE A 63 2.61 12.57 -1.76
CA ILE A 63 1.85 11.36 -1.44
C ILE A 63 0.62 11.76 -0.63
N GLU A 64 -0.54 11.28 -1.05
CA GLU A 64 -1.79 11.53 -0.36
C GLU A 64 -1.77 10.94 1.06
N ILE A 65 -2.21 11.72 2.05
CA ILE A 65 -2.40 11.28 3.44
C ILE A 65 -3.90 11.20 3.72
N ARG A 66 -4.40 10.01 4.05
CA ARG A 66 -5.79 9.81 4.49
C ARG A 66 -5.87 9.53 5.98
N ILE A 67 -6.80 10.19 6.64
CA ILE A 67 -7.07 10.04 8.07
C ILE A 67 -8.30 9.15 8.26
N HIS A 68 -8.19 8.17 9.15
CA HIS A 68 -9.20 7.14 9.38
C HIS A 68 -9.51 6.97 10.86
N ASN A 69 -10.75 6.64 11.22
CA ASN A 69 -10.99 6.09 12.56
C ASN A 69 -10.31 4.70 12.69
N LYS A 70 -10.17 4.21 13.93
CA LYS A 70 -9.48 2.94 14.21
C LYS A 70 -10.12 1.74 13.49
N LYS A 71 -11.46 1.71 13.38
CA LYS A 71 -12.19 0.62 12.71
C LYS A 71 -11.87 0.59 11.21
N ASN A 72 -11.93 1.73 10.54
CA ASN A 72 -11.64 1.83 9.11
C ASN A 72 -10.18 1.48 8.82
N LEU A 73 -9.23 1.97 9.64
CA LEU A 73 -7.83 1.61 9.46
C LEU A 73 -7.61 0.10 9.63
N SER A 74 -8.29 -0.55 10.57
CA SER A 74 -8.14 -1.99 10.79
C SER A 74 -8.61 -2.85 9.60
N HIS A 75 -9.62 -2.38 8.86
CA HIS A 75 -10.05 -3.05 7.63
C HIS A 75 -9.01 -2.92 6.52
N ILE A 76 -8.33 -1.77 6.45
CA ILE A 76 -7.27 -1.49 5.48
C ILE A 76 -6.02 -2.32 5.82
N SER A 77 -5.55 -2.26 7.07
CA SER A 77 -4.35 -2.98 7.50
C SER A 77 -4.55 -4.50 7.58
N ARG A 78 -5.79 -4.94 7.74
CA ARG A 78 -6.18 -6.34 8.06
C ARG A 78 -5.51 -6.89 9.32
N ASN A 79 -4.84 -6.04 10.12
CA ASN A 79 -4.13 -6.44 11.33
C ASN A 79 -4.14 -5.32 12.39
N ALA A 80 -5.32 -5.09 12.96
CA ALA A 80 -5.59 -4.03 13.95
C ALA A 80 -4.65 -4.03 15.16
N ARG A 81 -4.13 -5.20 15.55
CA ARG A 81 -3.29 -5.34 16.75
C ARG A 81 -1.87 -4.79 16.53
N GLN A 82 -1.39 -4.82 15.29
CA GLN A 82 0.01 -4.51 14.94
C GLN A 82 0.16 -3.29 14.02
N ASP A 83 -0.91 -2.75 13.46
CA ASP A 83 -0.82 -1.59 12.57
C ASP A 83 -0.32 -0.31 13.27
N GLN A 84 -0.43 -0.24 14.59
CA GLN A 84 0.01 0.90 15.41
C GLN A 84 -0.55 2.25 14.92
N GLY A 85 -1.74 2.23 14.32
CA GLY A 85 -2.40 3.40 13.75
C GLY A 85 -1.85 3.85 12.39
N VAL A 86 -1.10 3.01 11.67
CA VAL A 86 -0.51 3.36 10.37
C VAL A 86 -0.61 2.21 9.37
N ALA A 87 -1.03 2.53 8.14
CA ALA A 87 -0.92 1.67 6.97
C ALA A 87 -0.44 2.46 5.76
N ILE A 88 0.10 1.79 4.75
CA ILE A 88 0.65 2.43 3.55
C ILE A 88 0.42 1.53 2.33
N ASP A 89 -0.04 2.14 1.25
CA ASP A 89 -0.32 1.46 -0.01
C ASP A 89 0.84 1.68 -0.99
N LEU A 90 1.34 0.59 -1.56
CA LEU A 90 2.41 0.54 -2.54
C LEU A 90 1.87 0.08 -3.88
N ILE A 91 2.35 0.71 -4.96
CA ILE A 91 2.19 0.20 -6.31
C ILE A 91 3.37 -0.74 -6.57
N ALA A 92 3.09 -2.00 -6.82
CA ALA A 92 4.06 -3.06 -7.07
C ALA A 92 3.79 -3.69 -8.45
N PRO A 93 4.34 -3.13 -9.55
CA PRO A 93 3.99 -3.56 -10.92
C PRO A 93 4.30 -5.03 -11.23
N GLN A 94 5.24 -5.63 -10.49
CA GLN A 94 5.60 -7.04 -10.59
C GLN A 94 4.77 -7.95 -9.67
N TYR A 95 3.99 -7.39 -8.75
CA TYR A 95 3.06 -8.14 -7.90
C TYR A 95 1.82 -8.48 -8.72
N ARG A 96 1.83 -9.65 -9.35
CA ARG A 96 0.73 -10.11 -10.19
C ARG A 96 0.34 -11.54 -9.82
N LYS A 97 -0.92 -11.88 -10.06
CA LYS A 97 -1.41 -13.25 -9.92
C LYS A 97 -0.62 -14.19 -10.85
N LEU A 98 -0.44 -15.43 -10.40
CA LEU A 98 0.28 -16.47 -11.14
C LEU A 98 -0.26 -16.65 -12.57
N GLU A 99 -1.57 -16.57 -12.75
CA GLU A 99 -2.24 -16.65 -14.06
C GLU A 99 -1.75 -15.61 -15.09
N HIS A 100 -1.28 -14.45 -14.63
CA HIS A 100 -0.71 -13.41 -15.47
C HIS A 100 0.78 -13.63 -15.82
N LEU A 101 1.45 -14.59 -15.16
CA LEU A 101 2.84 -14.97 -15.46
C LEU A 101 2.92 -16.08 -16.51
N ILE A 102 1.87 -16.88 -16.67
CA ILE A 102 1.87 -18.11 -17.48
C ILE A 102 1.87 -17.83 -19.01
N ARG A 103 1.89 -16.58 -19.48
CA ARG A 103 1.77 -16.25 -20.92
C ARG A 103 2.93 -15.54 -21.61
N ALA A 104 4.13 -15.45 -21.00
CA ALA A 104 5.28 -14.83 -21.69
C ALA A 104 6.44 -15.79 -21.99
N ASP A 105 6.91 -16.63 -21.06
CA ASP A 105 8.24 -17.25 -21.22
C ASP A 105 8.36 -18.73 -20.81
N LEU A 106 7.26 -19.44 -20.56
CA LEU A 106 7.34 -20.89 -20.37
C LEU A 106 7.49 -21.56 -21.74
N LYS A 107 8.73 -21.64 -22.26
CA LYS A 107 9.05 -22.66 -23.27
C LYS A 107 8.82 -24.03 -22.62
N PRO A 108 7.90 -24.86 -23.13
CA PRO A 108 7.77 -26.22 -22.64
C PRO A 108 9.09 -26.96 -22.90
N GLY A 109 9.69 -27.55 -21.86
CA GLY A 109 10.78 -28.52 -22.00
C GLY A 109 12.21 -27.96 -21.99
N THR A 110 12.65 -27.32 -20.91
CA THR A 110 14.10 -27.29 -20.60
C THR A 110 14.35 -28.32 -19.50
N GLU A 111 14.83 -29.49 -19.90
CA GLU A 111 15.27 -30.55 -19.01
C GLU A 111 16.52 -30.09 -18.24
N PHE A 112 16.65 -30.54 -16.99
CA PHE A 112 17.80 -30.31 -16.10
C PHE A 112 18.96 -31.23 -16.44
#